data_AF-A0A0F6YT06-F1
#
_entry.id   AF-A0A0F6YT06-F1
#
_cell.length_a   1.000
_cell.length_b   1.000
_cell.length_c   1.000
_cell.angle_alpha   90.00
_cell.angle_beta   90.00
_cell.angle_gamma   90.00
#
_symmetry.space_group_name_H-M   'P 1'
#
loop_
_entity.id
_entity.type
_entity.pdbx_description
1 polymer ?
#
loop_
_entity_poly.entity_id
_entity_poly.type
_entity_poly.pdbx_seq_one_letter_code
_entity_poly.pdbx_strand_id
1 'polypeptide(L)'
;MSKKPSVYLLLLTIIYCWVIFFLIGSVVLLIVNFWEGGCFYFSEKQFKAAIALSGIAGGGAGLRSWIFAWIDERKARKSPPSAPKA
;
A
#
# COMPACT_ATOMS: atom_id res chain seq x y z
N MET A 1 -22.02 -6.12 12.06
CA MET A 1 -20.73 -6.63 12.58
C MET A 1 -19.75 -5.47 12.61
N SER A 2 -19.34 -4.97 13.79
CA SER A 2 -18.52 -3.75 13.89
C SER A 2 -17.04 -4.05 13.63
N LYS A 3 -16.56 -3.78 12.41
CA LYS A 3 -15.16 -3.97 12.01
C LYS A 3 -14.29 -2.83 12.55
N LYS A 4 -13.87 -2.92 13.82
CA LYS A 4 -12.85 -2.05 14.39
C LYS A 4 -11.60 -2.04 13.49
N PRO A 5 -10.96 -0.89 13.20
CA PRO A 5 -9.74 -0.84 12.41
C PRO A 5 -8.56 -1.42 13.22
N SER A 6 -8.35 -2.73 13.14
CA SER A 6 -7.27 -3.39 13.87
C SER A 6 -5.92 -2.96 13.32
N VAL A 7 -5.03 -2.44 14.17
CA VAL A 7 -3.68 -1.98 13.82
C VAL A 7 -2.87 -3.07 13.10
N TYR A 8 -3.21 -4.34 13.36
CA TYR A 8 -2.70 -5.49 12.61
C TYR A 8 -3.07 -5.48 11.12
N LEU A 9 -4.34 -5.21 10.79
CA LEU A 9 -4.83 -5.13 9.40
C LEU A 9 -4.21 -3.94 8.66
N LEU A 10 -4.11 -2.82 9.38
CA LEU A 10 -3.39 -1.58 9.03
C LEU A 10 -1.98 -1.91 8.49
N LEU A 11 -1.20 -2.66 9.27
CA LEU A 11 0.17 -3.07 8.95
C LEU A 11 0.21 -4.14 7.84
N LEU A 12 -0.71 -5.10 7.86
CA LEU A 12 -0.81 -6.15 6.85
C LEU A 12 -1.05 -5.55 5.45
N THR A 13 -1.91 -4.54 5.33
CA THR A 13 -2.14 -3.83 4.07
C THR A 13 -0.92 -3.02 3.62
N ILE A 14 -0.21 -2.35 4.53
CA ILE A 14 1.04 -1.63 4.22
C ILE A 14 2.08 -2.61 3.66
N ILE A 15 2.32 -3.74 4.33
CA ILE A 15 3.28 -4.76 3.91
C ILE A 15 2.88 -5.37 2.56
N TYR A 16 1.60 -5.71 2.37
CA TYR A 16 1.09 -6.27 1.13
C TYR A 16 1.26 -5.31 -0.06
N CYS A 17 0.91 -4.04 0.11
CA CYS A 17 1.13 -3.02 -0.91
C CYS A 17 2.62 -2.80 -1.19
N TRP A 18 3.49 -2.81 -0.17
CA TRP A 18 4.93 -2.66 -0.34
C TRP A 18 5.55 -3.82 -1.14
N VAL A 19 5.17 -5.06 -0.83
CA VAL A 19 5.60 -6.25 -1.58
C VAL A 19 5.13 -6.19 -3.04
N ILE A 20 3.88 -5.78 -3.29
CA ILE A 20 3.37 -5.62 -4.66
C ILE A 20 4.10 -4.52 -5.43
N PHE A 21 4.29 -3.33 -4.85
CA PHE A 21 5.03 -2.26 -5.52
C PHE A 21 6.50 -2.61 -5.73
N PHE A 22 7.11 -3.40 -4.84
CA PHE A 22 8.48 -3.91 -5.03
C PHE A 22 8.55 -4.95 -6.16
N LEU A 23 7.60 -5.89 -6.25
CA LEU A 23 7.51 -6.85 -7.35
C LEU A 23 7.30 -6.14 -8.70
N ILE A 24 6.36 -5.20 -8.77
CA ILE A 24 6.11 -4.40 -9.99
C ILE A 24 7.36 -3.59 -10.36
N GLY A 25 7.99 -2.90 -9.40
CA GLY A 25 9.22 -2.12 -9.64
C GLY A 25 10.38 -2.99 -10.13
N SER A 26 10.53 -4.20 -9.58
CA SER A 26 11.53 -5.18 -10.02
C SER A 26 11.27 -5.65 -11.45
N VAL A 27 10.03 -6.03 -11.78
CA VAL A 27 9.63 -6.43 -13.14
C VAL A 27 9.84 -5.30 -14.15
N VAL A 28 9.48 -4.07 -13.82
CA VAL A 28 9.73 -2.90 -14.68
C VAL A 28 11.23 -2.69 -14.90
N LEU A 29 12.06 -2.78 -13.85
CA LEU A 29 13.50 -2.59 -14.03
C LEU A 29 14.15 -3.72 -14.85
N LEU A 30 13.67 -4.96 -14.71
CA LEU A 30 14.09 -6.08 -15.55
C LEU A 30 13.73 -5.85 -17.03
N ILE A 31 12.51 -5.37 -17.33
CA ILE A 31 12.10 -5.03 -18.70
C ILE A 31 12.96 -3.91 -19.29
N VAL A 32 13.27 -2.87 -18.50
CA VAL A 32 14.15 -1.77 -18.95
C VAL A 32 15.58 -2.25 -19.22
N ASN A 33 16.18 -3.03 -18.31
CA ASN A 33 17.54 -3.57 -18.51
C ASN A 33 17.60 -4.52 -19.72
N PHE A 34 16.56 -5.34 -19.94
CA PHE A 34 16.45 -6.20 -21.11
C PHE A 34 16.38 -5.38 -22.40
N TRP A 35 15.63 -4.27 -22.42
CA TRP A 35 15.49 -3.37 -23.57
C TRP A 35 16.74 -2.53 -23.86
N GLU A 36 17.45 -2.04 -22.83
CA GLU A 36 18.61 -1.16 -23.00
C GLU A 36 19.89 -1.91 -23.44
N GLY A 37 20.01 -3.22 -23.19
CA GLY A 37 21.20 -3.96 -23.63
C GLY A 37 21.25 -5.47 -23.37
N GLY A 38 20.13 -6.12 -23.02
CA GLY A 38 20.07 -7.58 -22.80
C GLY A 38 20.83 -8.13 -21.58
N CYS A 39 21.78 -7.38 -21.01
CA CYS A 39 22.50 -7.73 -19.79
C CYS A 39 21.68 -7.40 -18.53
N PHE A 40 21.61 -8.34 -17.59
CA PHE A 40 20.97 -8.18 -16.27
C PHE A 40 21.82 -7.31 -15.31
N TYR A 41 22.30 -6.15 -15.75
CA TYR A 41 23.26 -5.33 -14.98
C TYR A 41 22.58 -4.42 -13.96
N PHE A 42 21.93 -5.05 -12.98
CA PHE A 42 21.18 -4.41 -11.90
C PHE A 42 22.08 -3.50 -11.05
N SER A 43 22.14 -2.21 -11.39
CA SER A 43 22.93 -1.24 -10.63
C SER A 43 22.39 -1.10 -9.21
N GLU A 44 23.24 -1.27 -8.19
CA GLU A 44 22.86 -1.12 -6.78
C GLU A 44 22.12 0.19 -6.49
N LYS A 45 22.48 1.28 -7.19
CA LYS A 45 21.83 2.59 -7.06
C LYS A 45 20.37 2.54 -7.52
N GLN A 46 20.09 1.89 -8.65
CA GLN A 46 18.72 1.70 -9.15
C GLN A 46 17.93 0.75 -8.23
N PHE A 47 18.53 -0.34 -7.73
CA PHE A 47 17.87 -1.25 -6.78
C PHE A 47 17.48 -0.55 -5.48
N LYS A 48 18.43 0.19 -4.86
CA LYS A 48 18.18 0.99 -3.64
C LYS A 48 17.12 2.07 -3.88
N ALA A 49 17.13 2.73 -5.05
CA ALA A 49 16.09 3.68 -5.43
C ALA A 49 14.70 3.02 -5.57
N ALA A 50 14.61 1.87 -6.25
CA ALA A 50 13.36 1.13 -6.41
C ALA A 50 12.77 0.66 -5.07
N ILE A 51 13.62 0.17 -4.14
CA ILE A 51 13.20 -0.18 -2.77
C ILE A 51 12.66 1.04 -2.02
N ALA A 52 13.37 2.17 -2.05
CA ALA A 52 12.98 3.39 -1.36
C ALA A 52 11.67 3.98 -1.91
N LEU A 53 11.54 4.06 -3.24
CA LEU A 53 10.33 4.55 -3.91
C LEU A 53 9.13 3.63 -3.66
N SER A 54 9.33 2.29 -3.70
CA SER A 54 8.29 1.33 -3.29
C SER A 54 7.87 1.53 -1.84
N GLY A 55 8.83 1.75 -0.92
CA GLY A 55 8.57 2.02 0.49
C GLY A 55 7.69 3.26 0.71
N ILE A 56 8.01 4.36 0.02
CA ILE A 56 7.23 5.59 0.06
C ILE A 56 5.84 5.38 -0.55
N ALA A 57 5.73 4.68 -1.69
CA ALA A 57 4.45 4.40 -2.35
C ALA A 57 3.53 3.48 -1.52
N GLY A 58 4.05 2.36 -1.02
CA GLY A 58 3.31 1.41 -0.18
C GLY A 58 2.90 2.02 1.17
N GLY A 59 3.81 2.75 1.81
CA GLY A 59 3.53 3.50 3.04
C GLY A 59 2.46 4.57 2.84
N GLY A 60 2.57 5.39 1.79
CA GLY A 60 1.61 6.44 1.45
C GLY A 60 0.22 5.89 1.06
N ALA A 61 0.16 4.80 0.28
CA ALA A 61 -1.09 4.12 -0.08
C ALA A 61 -1.78 3.55 1.17
N GLY A 62 -1.01 2.88 2.04
CA GLY A 62 -1.50 2.37 3.32
C GLY A 62 -2.02 3.48 4.23
N LEU A 63 -1.25 4.53 4.46
CA LEU A 63 -1.64 5.71 5.25
C LEU A 63 -2.88 6.43 4.69
N ARG A 64 -3.03 6.53 3.37
CA ARG A 64 -4.26 7.09 2.77
C ARG A 64 -5.48 6.22 3.07
N SER A 65 -5.38 4.92 2.84
CA SER A 65 -6.44 3.95 3.18
C SER A 65 -6.78 4.01 4.68
N TRP A 66 -5.75 4.17 5.51
CA TRP A 66 -5.84 4.31 6.96
C TRP A 66 -6.69 5.50 7.42
N ILE A 67 -6.39 6.67 6.87
CA ILE A 67 -7.09 7.93 7.19
C ILE A 67 -8.56 7.83 6.77
N PHE A 68 -8.85 7.26 5.59
CA PHE A 68 -10.23 7.03 5.14
C PHE A 68 -11.00 6.07 6.04
N ALA A 69 -10.41 4.94 6.42
CA ALA A 69 -11.05 3.98 7.34
C ALA A 69 -11.35 4.60 8.72
N TRP A 70 -10.44 5.42 9.25
CA TRP A 70 -10.62 6.11 10.53
C TRP A 70 -11.69 7.22 10.46
N ILE A 71 -11.76 7.96 9.34
CA ILE A 71 -12.82 8.94 9.09
C ILE A 71 -14.19 8.27 9.01
N ASP A 72 -14.30 7.14 8.31
CA ASP A 72 -15.59 6.43 8.17
C ASP A 72 -16.04 5.81 9.51
N GLU A 73 -15.13 5.25 10.30
CA GLU A 73 -15.44 4.81 11.68
C GLU A 73 -15.91 5.99 12.55
N ARG A 74 -15.26 7.17 12.45
CA ARG A 74 -15.65 8.37 13.18
C ARG A 74 -17.00 8.95 12.71
N LYS A 75 -17.35 8.74 11.44
CA LYS A 75 -18.65 9.09 10.87
C LYS A 75 -19.74 8.12 11.34
N ALA A 76 -19.49 6.82 11.28
CA ALA A 76 -20.38 5.77 11.76
C ALA A 76 -20.68 5.88 13.28
N ARG A 77 -19.70 6.28 14.10
CA ARG A 77 -19.90 6.59 15.54
C ARG A 77 -20.69 7.88 15.81
N LYS A 78 -20.80 8.78 14.82
CA LYS A 78 -21.59 10.03 14.91
C LYS A 78 -22.99 9.90 14.30
N SER A 79 -23.20 8.93 13.41
CA SER A 79 -24.53 8.53 12.99
C SER A 79 -25.27 7.88 14.16
N PRO A 80 -26.51 8.30 14.49
CA PRO A 80 -27.35 7.54 15.39
C PRO A 80 -27.58 6.11 14.86
N PRO A 81 -27.86 5.12 15.72
CA PRO A 81 -28.52 3.92 15.27
C PRO A 81 -29.84 4.36 14.61
N SER A 82 -29.98 4.11 13.30
CA SER A 82 -31.26 4.33 12.64
C SER A 82 -32.26 3.40 13.29
N ALA A 83 -33.23 3.96 14.02
CA ALA A 83 -34.14 3.18 14.85
C ALA A 83 -34.88 2.14 13.98
N PRO A 84 -35.16 0.92 14.51
CA PRO A 84 -36.00 -0.02 13.82
C PRO A 84 -37.34 0.64 13.51
N LYS A 85 -37.71 0.69 12.23
CA LYS A 85 -39.08 1.04 11.85
C LYS A 85 -39.96 -0.17 12.13
N ALA A 86 -40.71 -0.09 13.22
CA ALA A 86 -41.77 -0.98 13.64
C ALA A 86 -42.97 -0.11 14.03
#